data_AF-A0AAN7L8R2-F1
#
_entry.id   AF-A0AAN7L8R2-F1
#
_cell.length_a   1.000
_cell.length_b   1.000
_cell.length_c   1.000
_cell.angle_alpha   90.00
_cell.angle_beta   90.00
_cell.angle_gamma   90.00
#
_symmetry.space_group_name_H-M   'P 1'
#
loop_
_entity.id
_entity.type
_entity.pdbx_description
1 polymer ?
#
loop_
_entity_poly.entity_id
_entity_poly.type
_entity_poly.pdbx_seq_one_letter_code
_entity_poly.pdbx_strand_id
1 'polypeptide(L)'
;MKIMTRISRDFANTMQKEAAHAVSRDVIFASCRFPNYKLGANNQILDSKEDPKVISMKEVVARETALLLEQHKRLSVRDLANKFEKGFAAAVKLSEEVNFLC
;
A
#
# COMPACT_ATOMS: atom_id res chain seq x y z
N MET A 1 22.93 15.67 46.18
CA MET A 1 23.65 15.48 44.90
C MET A 1 23.18 14.15 44.31
N LYS A 2 22.30 14.17 43.30
CA LYS A 2 21.74 12.94 42.71
C LYS A 2 22.52 12.65 41.43
N ILE A 3 23.29 11.56 41.43
CA ILE A 3 24.11 11.13 40.30
C ILE A 3 23.16 10.59 39.22
N MET A 4 23.20 11.21 38.05
CA MET A 4 22.43 10.77 36.88
C MET A 4 23.26 9.70 36.15
N THR A 5 22.93 8.43 36.38
CA THR A 5 23.62 7.28 35.79
C THR A 5 23.50 7.33 34.27
N ARG A 6 24.62 7.51 33.56
CA ARG A 6 24.68 7.44 32.11
C ARG A 6 24.60 5.98 31.67
N ILE A 7 23.52 5.61 30.99
CA ILE A 7 23.41 4.32 30.30
C ILE A 7 24.25 4.42 29.02
N SER A 8 25.27 3.55 28.91
CA SER A 8 26.16 3.50 27.74
C SER A 8 25.41 3.04 26.50
N ARG A 9 25.72 3.64 25.34
CA ARG A 9 25.07 3.47 24.04
C ARG A 9 24.99 2.00 23.58
N ASP A 10 25.86 1.15 24.10
CA ASP A 10 26.00 -0.24 23.70
C ASP A 10 24.80 -1.11 24.10
N PHE A 11 24.03 -0.70 25.12
CA PHE A 11 22.84 -1.43 25.57
C PHE A 11 21.61 -1.22 24.66
N ALA A 12 21.58 -0.15 23.87
CA ALA A 12 20.48 0.13 22.95
C ALA A 12 20.50 -0.80 21.72
N ASN A 13 21.68 -1.28 21.33
CA ASN A 13 21.86 -2.07 20.10
C ASN A 13 21.37 -3.52 20.26
N THR A 14 21.47 -4.08 21.47
CA THR A 14 20.99 -5.44 21.77
C THR A 14 19.47 -5.50 21.83
N MET A 15 18.81 -4.48 22.41
CA MET A 15 17.34 -4.42 22.47
C MET A 15 16.67 -4.22 21.11
N GLN A 16 17.34 -3.60 20.14
CA GLN A 16 16.81 -3.47 18.77
C GLN A 16 16.80 -4.80 18.01
N LYS A 17 17.69 -5.74 18.34
CA LYS A 17 17.79 -7.02 17.63
C LYS A 17 16.70 -8.02 18.04
N GLU A 18 16.20 -7.93 19.27
CA GLU A 18 15.12 -8.79 19.78
C GLU A 18 13.71 -8.18 19.64
N ALA A 19 13.60 -6.85 19.48
CA ALA A 19 12.31 -6.20 19.20
C ALA A 19 11.80 -6.40 17.76
N ALA A 20 12.53 -7.15 16.92
CA ALA A 20 12.22 -7.35 15.51
C ALA A 20 11.08 -8.35 15.25
N HIS A 21 10.31 -8.76 16.27
CA HIS A 21 8.98 -9.33 16.01
C HIS A 21 7.95 -8.19 15.95
N ALA A 22 8.10 -7.32 14.95
CA ALA A 22 7.23 -6.18 14.72
C ALA A 22 5.83 -6.64 14.31
N VAL A 23 4.93 -6.74 15.28
CA VAL A 23 3.49 -6.87 15.08
C VAL A 23 2.95 -5.49 14.70
N SER A 24 3.14 -5.09 13.45
CA SER A 24 2.46 -3.95 12.81
C SER A 24 2.58 -4.13 11.30
N ARG A 25 1.73 -5.01 10.74
CA ARG A 25 1.81 -5.43 9.34
C ARG A 25 1.20 -4.45 8.34
N ASP A 26 0.59 -3.34 8.78
CA ASP A 26 -0.22 -2.48 7.91
C ASP A 26 0.22 -1.01 7.84
N VAL A 27 1.49 -0.69 8.11
CA VAL A 27 2.02 0.65 7.84
C VAL A 27 3.26 0.55 6.97
N ILE A 28 3.06 0.77 5.67
CA ILE A 28 4.18 0.94 4.74
C ILE A 28 4.69 2.37 4.90
N PHE A 29 5.75 2.54 5.67
CA PHE A 29 6.48 3.80 5.69
C PHE A 29 7.28 3.92 4.39
N ALA A 30 7.20 5.07 3.73
CA ALA A 30 7.98 5.34 2.51
C ALA A 30 9.51 5.28 2.73
N SER A 31 9.96 5.36 3.98
CA SER A 31 11.35 5.24 4.39
C SER A 31 11.44 4.66 5.79
N CYS A 32 12.33 3.68 6.01
CA CYS A 32 12.66 3.15 7.34
C CYS A 32 13.59 4.09 8.14
N ARG A 33 13.71 5.36 7.75
CA ARG A 33 14.60 6.35 8.37
C ARG A 33 13.80 7.55 8.84
N PHE A 34 14.24 8.13 9.95
CA PHE A 34 13.69 9.39 10.44
C PHE A 34 13.90 10.51 9.40
N PRO A 35 12.90 11.40 9.20
CA PRO A 35 13.03 12.54 8.31
C PRO A 35 14.22 13.42 8.73
N ASN A 36 15.05 13.81 7.77
CA ASN A 36 16.22 14.65 8.02
C ASN A 36 15.79 16.12 8.10
N TYR A 37 15.04 16.55 9.12
CA TYR A 37 14.76 17.97 9.33
C TYR A 37 15.78 18.64 10.25
N LYS A 38 16.03 19.94 10.05
CA LYS A 38 16.78 20.77 11.01
C LYS A 38 15.80 21.49 11.92
N LEU A 39 16.00 21.38 13.23
CA LEU A 39 15.18 22.07 14.23
C LEU A 39 15.85 23.41 14.60
N GLY A 40 15.16 24.52 14.39
CA GLY A 40 15.58 25.86 14.77
C GLY A 40 15.31 26.16 16.25
N ALA A 41 15.61 27.40 16.67
CA ALA A 41 15.23 27.89 17.99
C ALA A 41 13.71 27.77 18.19
N ASN A 42 13.29 27.42 19.41
CA ASN A 42 11.88 27.18 19.76
C ASN A 42 11.22 25.98 19.04
N ASN A 43 12.00 24.94 18.71
CA ASN A 43 11.50 23.70 18.10
C ASN A 43 10.82 23.89 16.73
N GLN A 44 11.11 24.99 16.03
CA GLN A 44 10.57 25.23 14.69
C GLN A 44 11.29 24.35 13.68
N ILE A 45 10.55 23.58 12.87
CA ILE A 45 11.11 22.81 11.77
C ILE A 45 11.56 23.81 10.70
N LEU A 46 12.87 23.94 10.48
CA LEU A 46 13.46 24.96 9.60
C LEU A 46 13.37 24.60 8.10
N ASP A 47 12.70 23.48 7.81
CA ASP A 47 12.45 22.85 6.53
C ASP A 47 13.73 22.44 5.77
N SER A 48 13.81 21.15 5.49
CA SER A 48 14.84 20.61 4.61
C SER A 48 14.31 20.75 3.20
N LYS A 49 15.05 21.47 2.37
CA LYS A 49 14.84 21.60 0.91
C LYS A 49 14.99 20.24 0.22
N GLU A 50 14.10 19.31 0.51
CA GLU A 50 13.71 18.33 -0.46
C GLU A 50 12.59 19.03 -1.22
N ASP A 51 12.81 19.31 -2.49
CA ASP A 51 11.72 19.26 -3.47
C ASP A 51 11.53 17.76 -3.75
N PRO A 52 10.73 17.00 -2.96
CA PRO A 52 9.99 15.96 -3.64
C PRO A 52 9.14 16.74 -4.63
N LYS A 53 9.10 16.28 -5.88
CA LYS A 53 8.09 16.70 -6.83
C LYS A 53 6.75 16.40 -6.16
N VAL A 54 6.23 17.33 -5.35
CA VAL A 54 5.04 17.14 -4.54
C VAL A 54 3.95 17.09 -5.58
N ILE A 55 3.60 15.86 -5.95
CA ILE A 55 2.45 15.59 -6.78
C ILE A 55 1.31 16.25 -6.03
N SER A 56 0.76 17.32 -6.61
CA SER A 56 -0.30 18.06 -5.96
C SER A 56 -1.42 17.09 -5.60
N MET A 57 -2.09 17.29 -4.47
CA MET A 57 -3.21 16.43 -4.07
C MET A 57 -4.25 16.29 -5.19
N LYS A 58 -4.41 17.33 -6.02
CA LYS A 58 -5.24 17.32 -7.22
C LYS A 58 -4.79 16.28 -8.26
N GLU A 59 -3.50 16.13 -8.49
CA GLU A 59 -2.95 15.13 -9.42
C GLU A 59 -3.09 13.72 -8.84
N VAL A 60 -2.87 13.53 -7.54
CA VAL A 60 -3.10 12.23 -6.87
C VAL A 60 -4.56 11.80 -7.03
N VAL A 61 -5.51 12.70 -6.71
CA VAL A 61 -6.95 12.42 -6.84
C VAL A 61 -7.33 12.10 -8.30
N ALA A 62 -6.78 12.83 -9.28
CA ALA A 62 -7.06 12.56 -10.69
C ALA A 62 -6.56 11.17 -11.13
N ARG A 63 -5.35 10.78 -10.70
CA ARG A 63 -4.78 9.45 -11.00
C ARG A 63 -5.59 8.33 -10.36
N GLU A 64 -5.94 8.47 -9.08
CA GLU A 64 -6.74 7.47 -8.37
C GLU A 64 -8.15 7.33 -8.95
N THR A 65 -8.78 8.45 -9.32
CA THR A 65 -10.11 8.44 -9.93
C THR A 65 -10.11 7.74 -11.30
N ALA A 66 -9.07 7.95 -12.11
CA ALA A 66 -8.92 7.27 -13.40
C ALA A 66 -8.78 5.75 -13.22
N LEU A 67 -7.97 5.31 -12.24
CA LEU A 67 -7.79 3.89 -11.92
C LEU A 67 -9.10 3.26 -11.43
N LEU A 68 -9.84 3.95 -10.55
CA LEU A 68 -11.13 3.48 -10.05
C LEU A 68 -12.18 3.38 -11.17
N LEU A 69 -12.20 4.35 -12.09
CA LEU A 69 -13.08 4.31 -13.27
C LEU A 69 -12.73 3.16 -14.21
N GLU A 70 -11.44 2.88 -14.42
CA GLU A 70 -10.98 1.76 -15.23
C GLU A 70 -11.40 0.41 -14.63
N GLN A 71 -11.25 0.26 -13.31
CA GLN A 71 -11.64 -0.95 -12.58
C GLN A 71 -13.15 -1.17 -12.56
N HIS A 72 -13.92 -0.09 -12.58
CA HIS A 72 -15.36 -0.13 -12.45
C HIS A 72 -16.05 -0.47 -13.78
N LYS A 73 -15.88 -1.72 -14.23
CA LYS A 73 -16.71 -2.32 -15.28
C LYS A 73 -18.10 -2.64 -14.72
N ARG A 74 -18.93 -1.62 -14.51
CA ARG A 74 -20.37 -1.82 -14.30
C ARG A 74 -20.95 -2.46 -15.55
N LEU A 75 -21.25 -3.74 -15.47
CA LEU A 75 -21.98 -4.45 -16.51
C LEU A 75 -23.45 -4.05 -16.41
N SER A 76 -24.06 -3.70 -17.55
CA SER A 76 -25.51 -3.61 -17.57
C SER A 76 -26.12 -4.99 -17.36
N VAL A 77 -27.38 -5.06 -16.92
CA VAL A 77 -28.11 -6.34 -16.79
C VAL A 77 -28.09 -7.10 -18.12
N ARG A 78 -28.16 -6.37 -19.25
CA ARG A 78 -28.04 -6.93 -20.61
C ARG A 78 -26.65 -7.55 -20.85
N ASP A 79 -25.58 -6.84 -20.51
CA ASP A 79 -24.21 -7.34 -20.69
C ASP A 79 -23.92 -8.54 -19.80
N LEU A 80 -24.49 -8.56 -18.59
CA LEU A 80 -24.41 -9.70 -17.68
C LEU A 80 -25.12 -10.92 -18.27
N ALA A 81 -26.35 -10.77 -18.77
CA ALA A 81 -27.10 -11.84 -19.42
C ALA A 81 -26.37 -12.42 -20.64
N ASN A 82 -25.84 -11.54 -21.52
CA ASN A 82 -25.07 -11.95 -22.69
C ASN A 82 -23.81 -12.74 -22.32
N LYS A 83 -23.15 -12.42 -21.20
CA LYS A 83 -21.99 -13.18 -20.72
C LYS A 83 -22.40 -14.55 -20.19
N PHE A 84 -23.51 -14.64 -19.45
CA PHE A 84 -24.05 -15.92 -19.00
C PHE A 84 -24.40 -16.84 -20.16
N GLU A 85 -25.11 -16.34 -21.17
CA GLU A 85 -25.50 -17.13 -22.33
C GLU A 85 -24.28 -17.66 -23.09
N LYS A 86 -23.26 -16.81 -23.32
CA LYS A 86 -22.00 -17.22 -23.95
C LYS A 86 -21.23 -18.25 -23.12
N GLY A 87 -21.15 -18.05 -21.80
CA GLY A 87 -20.48 -18.98 -20.89
C GLY A 87 -21.21 -20.32 -20.81
N PHE A 88 -22.55 -20.29 -20.78
CA PHE A 88 -23.39 -21.48 -20.79
C PHE A 88 -23.23 -22.26 -22.11
N ALA A 89 -23.28 -21.58 -23.26
CA ALA A 89 -23.06 -22.22 -24.56
C ALA A 89 -21.67 -22.85 -24.68
N ALA A 90 -20.63 -22.22 -24.13
CA ALA A 90 -19.29 -22.80 -24.08
C ALA A 90 -19.23 -24.05 -23.19
N ALA A 91 -19.87 -24.02 -22.01
CA ALA A 91 -19.92 -25.16 -21.11
C ALA A 91 -20.70 -26.35 -21.69
N VAL A 92 -21.80 -26.09 -22.40
CA VAL A 92 -22.56 -27.14 -23.11
C VAL A 92 -21.70 -27.80 -24.18
N LYS A 93 -20.98 -27.03 -25.00
CA LYS A 93 -20.05 -27.57 -26.00
C LYS A 93 -18.97 -28.45 -25.36
N LEU A 94 -18.36 -27.99 -24.27
CA LEU A 94 -17.37 -28.78 -23.53
C LEU A 94 -17.99 -30.06 -22.94
N SER A 95 -19.25 -30.01 -22.47
CA SER A 95 -19.95 -31.19 -21.97
C SER A 95 -20.26 -32.21 -23.06
N GLU A 96 -20.64 -31.75 -24.26
CA GLU A 96 -20.85 -32.63 -25.42
C GLU A 96 -19.54 -33.32 -25.82
N GLU A 97 -18.44 -32.56 -25.90
CA GLU A 97 -17.11 -33.09 -26.21
C GLU A 97 -16.62 -34.12 -25.18
N VAL A 98 -16.91 -33.93 -23.89
CA VAL A 98 -16.53 -34.88 -22.82
C VAL A 98 -17.42 -36.13 -22.82
N ASN A 99 -18.69 -36.01 -23.20
CA ASN A 99 -19.59 -37.17 -23.32
C ASN A 99 -19.17 -38.14 -24.45
N PHE A 100 -18.34 -37.72 -25.41
CA PHE A 100 -17.73 -38.60 -26.41
C PHE A 100 -16.49 -39.35 -25.91
N LEU A 101 -16.02 -39.07 -24.69
CA LEU A 101 -14.79 -39.65 -24.12
C LEU A 101 -15.04 -40.80 -23.11
N CYS A 102 -16.31 -41.16 -22.87
CA CYS A 102 -16.74 -42.37 -22.15
C CYS A 102 -17.49 -43.31 -23.11
#